data_AF-A0A9X0HKA6-F1
#
_entry.id   AF-A0A9X0HKA6-F1
#
_cell.length_a   1.000
_cell.length_b   1.000
_cell.length_c   1.000
_cell.angle_alpha   90.00
_cell.angle_beta   90.00
_cell.angle_gamma   90.00
#
_symmetry.space_group_name_H-M   'P 1'
#
loop_
_entity.id
_entity.type
_entity.pdbx_description
1 polymer ?
#
loop_
_entity_poly.entity_id
_entity_poly.type
_entity_poly.pdbx_seq_one_letter_code
_entity_poly.pdbx_strand_id
1 'polypeptide(L)'
;MLYYLLFILLLNTYALLSGFKDSILWSRKGAEAFRWNEHVVFVLERITLVAVAILCTQLSALQALCAVLSYALMFSLPHNTAYYWGRSRIDSQPFDIRYSSTTSTAKLEFNFKTRLVLFLVGALASVFSYVCTS
;
A
#
# COMPACT_ATOMS: atom_id res chain seq x y z
N MET A 1 0.81 -14.75 -17.06
CA MET A 1 1.82 -13.66 -16.89
C MET A 1 1.20 -12.30 -16.61
N LEU A 2 0.53 -11.67 -17.59
CA LEU A 2 0.10 -10.27 -17.50
C LEU A 2 -0.86 -10.00 -16.32
N TYR A 3 -1.91 -10.82 -16.16
CA TYR A 3 -2.91 -10.62 -15.12
C TYR A 3 -2.35 -10.73 -13.70
N TYR A 4 -1.45 -11.68 -13.45
CA TYR A 4 -0.82 -11.86 -12.13
C TYR A 4 0.04 -10.64 -11.74
N LEU A 5 0.86 -10.15 -12.68
CA LEU A 5 1.67 -8.96 -12.46
C LEU A 5 0.80 -7.72 -12.21
N LEU A 6 -0.23 -7.52 -13.05
CA LEU A 6 -1.17 -6.40 -12.87
C LEU A 6 -1.90 -6.47 -11.53
N PHE A 7 -2.26 -7.67 -11.08
CA PHE A 7 -2.90 -7.88 -9.78
C PHE A 7 -1.99 -7.44 -8.62
N ILE A 8 -0.71 -7.85 -8.62
CA ILE A 8 0.28 -7.42 -7.61
C ILE A 8 0.52 -5.91 -7.65
N LEU A 9 0.60 -5.31 -8.85
CA LEU A 9 0.77 -3.87 -9.01
C LEU A 9 -0.44 -3.08 -8.49
N LEU A 10 -1.67 -3.56 -8.74
CA LEU A 10 -2.88 -2.93 -8.20
C LEU A 10 -2.95 -3.03 -6.69
N LEU A 11 -2.56 -4.16 -6.09
CA LEU A 11 -2.49 -4.30 -4.64
C LEU A 11 -1.49 -3.31 -4.02
N ASN A 12 -0.31 -3.14 -4.62
CA ASN A 12 0.66 -2.13 -4.16
C ASN A 12 0.17 -0.69 -4.39
N THR A 13 -0.55 -0.43 -5.49
CA THR A 13 -1.21 0.85 -5.75
C THR A 13 -2.26 1.15 -4.67
N TYR A 14 -3.05 0.14 -4.27
CA TYR A 14 -3.99 0.26 -3.18
C TYR A 14 -3.27 0.60 -1.86
N ALA A 15 -2.14 -0.04 -1.54
CA ALA A 15 -1.35 0.29 -0.36
C ALA A 15 -0.89 1.76 -0.35
N LEU A 16 -0.42 2.28 -1.50
CA LEU A 16 -0.03 3.68 -1.66
C LEU A 16 -1.22 4.63 -1.43
N LEU A 17 -2.36 4.39 -2.09
CA LEU A 17 -3.55 5.22 -1.96
C LEU A 17 -4.09 5.20 -0.52
N SER A 18 -4.09 4.03 0.10
CA SER A 18 -4.51 3.85 1.49
C SER A 18 -3.61 4.63 2.45
N GLY A 19 -2.28 4.56 2.29
CA GLY A 19 -1.33 5.35 3.08
C GLY A 19 -1.50 6.86 2.88
N PHE A 20 -1.71 7.29 1.64
CA PHE A 20 -1.95 8.71 1.35
C PHE A 20 -3.29 9.19 1.94
N LYS A 21 -4.37 8.41 1.84
CA LYS A 21 -5.64 8.69 2.53
C LYS A 21 -5.41 8.84 4.04
N ASP A 22 -4.69 7.92 4.66
CA ASP A 22 -4.43 7.96 6.10
C ASP A 22 -3.66 9.24 6.49
N SER A 23 -2.81 9.76 5.61
CA SER A 23 -2.13 11.05 5.83
C SER A 23 -3.11 12.24 5.85
N ILE A 24 -4.09 12.24 4.94
CA ILE A 24 -5.16 13.26 4.87
C ILE A 24 -5.99 13.20 6.16
N LEU A 25 -6.47 12.01 6.52
CA LEU A 25 -7.28 11.79 7.71
C LEU A 25 -6.51 12.12 9.00
N TRP A 26 -5.21 11.80 9.04
CA TRP A 26 -4.36 12.09 10.18
C TRP A 26 -4.16 13.59 10.40
N SER A 27 -4.01 14.37 9.32
CA SER A 27 -3.79 15.81 9.42
C SER A 27 -4.92 16.54 10.14
N ARG A 28 -6.13 15.95 10.15
CA ARG A 28 -7.38 16.53 10.70
C ARG A 28 -7.66 17.94 10.21
N LYS A 29 -7.05 18.34 9.10
CA LYS A 29 -7.32 19.62 8.48
C LYS A 29 -8.62 19.47 7.70
N GLY A 30 -9.59 20.37 7.94
CA GLY A 30 -10.88 20.33 7.25
C GLY A 30 -10.72 20.56 5.73
N ALA A 31 -11.80 20.42 4.97
CA ALA A 31 -11.79 20.53 3.51
C ALA A 31 -11.12 21.82 2.98
N GLU A 32 -11.28 22.94 3.70
CA GLU A 32 -10.68 24.23 3.32
C GLU A 32 -9.14 24.27 3.39
N ALA A 33 -8.51 23.30 4.04
CA ALA A 33 -7.05 23.26 4.16
C ALA A 33 -6.35 22.64 2.95
N PHE A 34 -7.08 21.97 2.07
CA PHE A 34 -6.53 21.36 0.87
C PHE A 34 -6.82 22.24 -0.34
N ARG A 35 -5.81 22.50 -1.17
CA ARG A 35 -5.97 23.24 -2.44
C ARG A 35 -6.57 22.38 -3.57
N TRP A 36 -6.86 21.12 -3.28
CA TRP A 36 -7.28 20.10 -4.25
C TRP A 36 -8.31 19.19 -3.59
N ASN A 37 -9.13 18.52 -4.41
CA ASN A 37 -10.22 17.67 -3.93
C ASN A 37 -9.71 16.32 -3.40
N GLU A 38 -9.65 16.17 -2.08
CA GLU A 38 -9.19 14.97 -1.36
C GLU A 38 -10.01 13.73 -1.69
N HIS A 39 -11.29 13.90 -2.06
CA HIS A 39 -12.17 12.79 -2.42
C HIS A 39 -11.64 12.00 -3.63
N VAL A 40 -10.82 12.62 -4.49
CA VAL A 40 -10.20 11.93 -5.62
C VAL A 40 -9.38 10.73 -5.13
N VAL A 41 -8.62 10.87 -4.03
CA VAL A 41 -7.84 9.75 -3.47
C VAL A 41 -8.76 8.66 -2.93
N PHE A 42 -9.85 9.02 -2.25
CA PHE A 42 -10.81 8.04 -1.71
C PHE A 42 -11.54 7.28 -2.82
N VAL A 43 -11.90 7.97 -3.91
CA VAL A 43 -12.53 7.36 -5.07
C VAL A 43 -11.54 6.45 -5.80
N LEU A 44 -10.29 6.89 -6.01
CA LEU A 44 -9.25 6.07 -6.63
C LEU A 44 -8.94 4.81 -5.82
N GLU A 45 -8.90 4.89 -4.49
CA GLU A 45 -8.72 3.71 -3.63
C GLU A 45 -9.84 2.68 -3.86
N ARG A 46 -11.11 3.13 -3.93
CA ARG A 46 -12.27 2.27 -4.19
C ARG A 46 -12.24 1.66 -5.59
N ILE A 47 -11.93 2.47 -6.62
CA ILE A 47 -11.77 1.98 -8.00
C ILE A 47 -10.68 0.91 -8.06
N THR A 48 -9.57 1.12 -7.35
CA THR A 48 -8.48 0.15 -7.27
C THR A 48 -8.95 -1.17 -6.65
N LEU A 49 -9.74 -1.14 -5.57
CA LEU A 49 -10.32 -2.37 -4.99
C LEU A 49 -11.26 -3.09 -5.95
N VAL A 50 -12.10 -2.37 -6.70
CA VAL A 50 -12.96 -2.97 -7.72
C VAL A 50 -12.12 -3.62 -8.83
N ALA A 51 -11.05 -2.94 -9.29
CA ALA A 51 -10.14 -3.48 -10.29
C ALA A 51 -9.39 -4.73 -9.78
N VAL A 52 -8.99 -4.76 -8.50
CA VAL A 52 -8.43 -5.95 -7.85
C VAL A 52 -9.45 -7.09 -7.87
N ALA A 53 -10.70 -6.85 -7.47
CA ALA A 53 -11.75 -7.87 -7.46
C ALA A 53 -12.00 -8.45 -8.86
N ILE A 54 -12.03 -7.60 -9.90
CA ILE A 54 -12.17 -8.04 -11.29
C ILE A 54 -10.97 -8.89 -11.72
N LEU A 55 -9.73 -8.42 -11.51
CA LEU A 55 -8.55 -9.19 -11.88
C LEU A 55 -8.42 -10.51 -11.11
N CYS A 56 -8.91 -10.58 -9.88
CA CYS A 56 -8.93 -11.83 -9.10
C CYS A 56 -9.65 -12.97 -9.85
N THR A 57 -10.71 -12.64 -10.59
CA THR A 57 -11.47 -13.63 -11.39
C THR A 57 -10.67 -14.22 -12.55
N GLN A 58 -9.56 -13.59 -12.93
CA GLN A 58 -8.69 -14.01 -14.02
C GLN A 58 -7.52 -14.88 -13.54
N LEU A 59 -7.43 -15.12 -12.22
CA LEU A 59 -6.38 -15.92 -11.59
C LEU A 59 -6.96 -17.24 -11.08
N SER A 60 -6.13 -18.29 -11.03
CA SER A 60 -6.49 -19.48 -10.27
C SER A 60 -6.56 -19.17 -8.78
N ALA A 61 -7.34 -19.95 -8.01
CA ALA A 61 -7.45 -19.75 -6.56
C ALA A 61 -6.09 -19.80 -5.85
N LEU A 62 -5.18 -20.69 -6.30
CA LEU A 62 -3.83 -20.77 -5.78
C LEU A 62 -3.00 -19.52 -6.11
N GLN A 63 -3.07 -19.04 -7.36
CA GLN A 63 -2.39 -17.80 -7.77
C GLN A 63 -2.87 -16.60 -6.95
N ALA A 64 -4.18 -16.45 -6.79
CA ALA A 64 -4.78 -15.38 -6.01
C ALA A 64 -4.33 -15.46 -4.54
N LEU A 65 -4.36 -16.64 -3.93
CA LEU A 65 -3.92 -16.86 -2.55
C LEU A 65 -2.43 -16.49 -2.37
N CYS A 66 -1.56 -17.01 -3.23
CA CYS A 66 -0.13 -16.71 -3.20
C CYS A 66 0.15 -15.22 -3.38
N ALA A 67 -0.59 -14.55 -4.27
CA ALA A 67 -0.49 -13.11 -4.49
C ALA A 67 -0.88 -12.31 -3.24
N VAL A 68 -2.00 -12.68 -2.59
CA VAL A 68 -2.46 -12.03 -1.35
C VAL A 68 -1.46 -12.22 -0.21
N LEU A 69 -0.90 -13.42 -0.03
CA LEU A 69 0.12 -13.68 0.99
C LEU A 69 1.41 -12.90 0.73
N SER A 70 1.86 -12.85 -0.52
CA SER A 70 3.03 -12.05 -0.91
C SER A 70 2.78 -10.56 -0.66
N TYR A 71 1.59 -10.08 -1.00
CA TYR A 71 1.19 -8.70 -0.77
C TYR A 71 1.09 -8.34 0.71
N ALA A 72 0.64 -9.25 1.58
CA ALA A 72 0.60 -9.01 3.02
C ALA A 72 2.00 -8.65 3.58
N LEU A 73 3.05 -9.25 3.04
CA LEU A 73 4.44 -8.91 3.38
C LEU A 73 4.87 -7.56 2.77
N MET A 74 4.45 -7.28 1.54
CA MET A 74 4.81 -6.04 0.85
C MET A 74 4.09 -4.80 1.39
N PHE A 75 2.86 -4.93 1.87
CA PHE A 75 1.94 -3.82 2.18
C PHE A 75 2.57 -2.67 2.97
N SER A 76 3.33 -3.00 4.01
CA SER A 76 3.77 -2.01 4.99
C SER A 76 4.70 -0.95 4.39
N LEU A 77 5.61 -1.32 3.47
CA LEU A 77 6.58 -0.37 2.93
C LEU A 77 5.92 0.69 2.03
N PRO A 78 5.13 0.34 0.97
CA PRO A 78 4.44 1.33 0.16
C PRO A 78 3.45 2.17 0.96
N HIS A 79 2.65 1.55 1.83
CA HIS A 79 1.67 2.27 2.65
C HIS A 79 2.34 3.36 3.51
N ASN A 80 3.38 2.99 4.28
CA ASN A 80 4.06 3.96 5.15
C ASN A 80 4.81 5.03 4.35
N THR A 81 5.38 4.66 3.19
CA THR A 81 6.04 5.62 2.30
C THR A 81 5.06 6.68 1.83
N ALA A 82 3.89 6.27 1.32
CA ALA A 82 2.85 7.19 0.88
C ALA A 82 2.28 8.01 2.04
N TYR A 83 2.12 7.41 3.23
CA TYR A 83 1.66 8.10 4.43
C TYR A 83 2.61 9.22 4.84
N TYR A 84 3.90 8.95 5.02
CA TYR A 84 4.86 9.99 5.43
C TYR A 84 5.09 11.01 4.34
N TRP A 85 5.08 10.59 3.08
CA TRP A 85 5.17 11.52 1.96
C TRP A 85 3.96 12.46 1.94
N GLY A 86 2.74 11.94 2.09
CA GLY A 86 1.53 12.76 2.22
C GLY A 86 1.59 13.71 3.40
N ARG A 87 1.99 13.24 4.58
CA ARG A 87 2.18 14.10 5.76
C ARG A 87 3.19 15.21 5.54
N SER A 88 4.27 14.95 4.80
CA SER A 88 5.25 16.00 4.49
C SER A 88 4.67 17.11 3.60
N ARG A 89 3.71 16.76 2.73
CA ARG A 89 3.04 17.70 1.84
C ARG A 89 1.90 18.45 2.52
N ILE A 90 1.23 17.82 3.48
CA ILE A 90 0.03 18.37 4.13
C ILE A 90 0.40 19.14 5.40
N ASP A 91 1.29 18.60 6.23
CA ASP A 91 1.61 19.13 7.56
C ASP A 91 2.97 19.83 7.64
N SER A 92 3.67 19.99 6.51
CA SER A 92 5.03 20.56 6.45
C SER A 92 6.05 19.85 7.34
N GLN A 93 5.77 18.59 7.71
CA GLN A 93 6.72 17.74 8.40
C GLN A 93 7.84 17.32 7.42
N PRO A 94 9.10 17.23 7.83
CA PRO A 94 10.14 16.70 6.95
C PRO A 94 9.79 15.25 6.56
N PHE A 95 9.89 14.94 5.27
CA PHE A 95 9.72 13.56 4.81
C PHE A 95 10.89 12.72 5.31
N ASP A 96 10.59 11.73 6.15
CA ASP A 96 11.53 10.70 6.54
C ASP A 96 10.87 9.32 6.45
N ILE A 97 11.33 8.52 5.49
CA ILE A 97 10.87 7.14 5.27
C ILE A 97 11.29 6.19 6.41
N ARG A 98 12.27 6.60 7.24
CA ARG A 98 12.74 5.87 8.42
C ARG A 98 11.97 6.20 9.68
N TYR A 99 11.10 7.21 9.62
CA TYR A 99 10.32 7.66 10.75
C TYR A 99 9.40 6.55 11.26
N SER A 100 9.34 6.43 12.58
CA SER A 100 8.39 5.61 13.34
C SER A 100 7.51 6.53 14.18
N SER A 101 6.21 6.24 14.24
CA SER A 101 5.26 7.14 14.90
C SER A 101 5.38 7.02 16.41
N THR A 102 5.68 8.13 17.10
CA THR A 102 5.71 8.19 18.57
C THR A 102 4.35 7.99 19.23
N THR A 103 3.25 8.09 18.46
CA THR A 103 1.87 7.91 18.95
C THR A 103 1.26 6.57 18.51
N SER A 104 2.07 5.64 18.03
CA SER A 104 1.60 4.32 17.62
C SER A 104 1.13 3.51 18.83
N THR A 105 -0.11 3.03 18.78
CA THR A 105 -0.66 2.09 19.77
C THR A 105 -0.38 0.63 19.39
N ALA A 106 0.35 0.39 18.29
CA ALA A 106 0.68 -0.94 17.83
C ALA A 106 1.64 -1.62 18.82
N LYS A 107 1.28 -2.83 19.27
CA LYS A 107 2.18 -3.66 20.10
C LYS A 107 3.45 -4.10 19.37
N LEU A 108 3.44 -4.05 18.03
CA LEU A 108 4.55 -4.36 17.15
C LEU A 108 4.70 -3.20 16.15
N GLU A 109 5.81 -2.47 16.24
CA GLU A 109 6.21 -1.50 15.22
C GLU A 109 7.26 -2.11 14.29
N PHE A 110 6.95 -2.16 13.00
CA PHE A 110 7.95 -2.44 11.97
C PHE A 110 8.71 -1.15 11.65
N ASN A 111 10.00 -1.10 11.94
CA ASN A 111 10.88 -0.02 11.47
C ASN A 111 11.14 -0.15 9.96
N PHE A 112 11.76 0.86 9.36
CA PHE A 112 12.06 0.86 7.92
C PHE A 112 12.84 -0.37 7.44
N LYS A 113 13.83 -0.84 8.20
CA LYS A 113 14.60 -2.04 7.82
C LYS A 113 13.69 -3.26 7.75
N THR A 114 12.82 -3.45 8.75
CA THR A 114 11.88 -4.58 8.76
C THR A 114 10.87 -4.47 7.62
N ARG A 115 10.32 -3.27 7.35
CA ARG A 115 9.41 -3.04 6.22
C ARG A 115 10.08 -3.35 4.88
N LEU A 116 11.33 -2.93 4.70
CA LEU A 116 12.12 -3.21 3.49
C LEU A 116 12.39 -4.70 3.33
N VAL A 117 12.81 -5.40 4.38
CA VAL A 117 13.05 -6.84 4.34
C VAL A 117 11.75 -7.58 3.99
N LEU A 118 10.63 -7.27 4.65
CA LEU A 118 9.34 -7.89 4.35
C LEU A 118 8.90 -7.62 2.91
N PHE A 119 9.12 -6.41 2.41
CA PHE A 119 8.84 -6.07 1.02
C PHE A 119 9.66 -6.90 0.04
N LEU A 120 10.97 -7.03 0.26
CA LEU A 120 11.85 -7.83 -0.59
C LEU A 120 11.48 -9.32 -0.55
N VAL A 121 11.19 -9.86 0.63
CA VAL A 121 10.73 -11.25 0.79
C VAL A 121 9.39 -11.46 0.08
N GLY A 122 8.44 -10.54 0.24
CA GLY A 122 7.15 -10.61 -0.45
C GLY A 122 7.27 -10.50 -1.98
N ALA A 123 8.16 -9.64 -2.48
CA ALA A 123 8.44 -9.51 -3.90
C ALA A 123 9.05 -10.80 -4.47
N LEU A 124 10.05 -11.37 -3.78
CA LEU A 124 10.65 -12.66 -4.16
C LEU A 124 9.64 -13.80 -4.10
N ALA A 125 8.81 -13.85 -3.06
CA ALA A 125 7.75 -14.85 -2.91
C ALA A 125 6.70 -14.74 -4.04
N SER A 126 6.37 -13.51 -4.48
CA SER A 126 5.47 -13.28 -5.60
C SER A 126 6.07 -13.77 -6.92
N VAL A 127 7.36 -13.48 -7.18
CA VAL A 127 8.07 -13.98 -8.36
C VAL A 127 8.14 -15.51 -8.35
N PHE A 128 8.49 -16.11 -7.20
CA PHE A 128 8.56 -17.56 -7.06
C PHE A 128 7.18 -18.21 -7.27
N SER A 129 6.14 -17.67 -6.63
CA SER A 129 4.76 -18.14 -6.78
C SER A 129 4.32 -18.07 -8.24
N TYR A 130 4.65 -16.98 -8.93
CA TYR A 130 4.39 -16.84 -10.36
C TYR A 130 5.04 -17.97 -11.16
N VAL A 131 6.33 -18.23 -10.96
CA VAL A 131 7.07 -19.29 -11.67
C VAL A 131 6.48 -20.68 -11.40
N CYS A 132 6.07 -20.96 -10.16
CA CYS A 132 5.54 -22.27 -9.77
C CYS A 132 4.07 -22.51 -10.14
N THR A 133 3.32 -21.46 -10.46
CA THR A 133 1.88 -21.54 -10.76
C THR A 133 1.53 -21.11 -12.19
N SER A 134 2.55 -20.80 -13.00
CA SER A 134 2.43 -20.58 -14.45
C SER A 134 2.63 -21.89 -15.20
#